data_AF-A0A3N6X6A9-F1
#
_entry.id   AF-A0A3N6X6A9-F1
#
_cell.length_a   1.000
_cell.length_b   1.000
_cell.length_c   1.000
_cell.angle_alpha   90.00
_cell.angle_beta   90.00
_cell.angle_gamma   90.00
#
_symmetry.space_group_name_H-M   'P 1'
#
loop_
_entity.id
_entity.type
_entity.pdbx_description
1 polymer ?
#
loop_
_entity_poly.entity_id
_entity_poly.type
_entity_poly.pdbx_seq_one_letter_code
_entity_poly.pdbx_strand_id
1 'polypeptide(L)'
;MATDDVLTEWTEHLATRFGLDPRLVPMEDVLDMAADVAHGVVRPAAPLSAFVAGLAAGRSGSTPQDIADAIAAVVREVDTWTPSP
;
A
#
# COMPACT_ATOMS: atom_id res chain seq x y z
N MET A 1 -5.52 23.21 -6.09
CA MET A 1 -5.87 21.91 -5.50
C MET A 1 -4.63 21.42 -4.77
N ALA A 2 -4.77 21.03 -3.50
CA ALA A 2 -3.64 20.46 -2.77
C ALA A 2 -3.30 19.06 -3.34
N THR A 3 -2.09 18.56 -3.11
CA THR A 3 -1.71 17.22 -3.57
C THR A 3 -2.62 16.15 -2.97
N ASP A 4 -3.01 16.29 -1.71
CA ASP A 4 -3.89 15.34 -1.01
C ASP A 4 -5.29 15.31 -1.63
N ASP A 5 -5.79 16.45 -2.11
CA ASP A 5 -7.06 16.53 -2.84
C ASP A 5 -6.99 15.73 -4.16
N VAL A 6 -5.88 15.87 -4.91
CA VAL A 6 -5.65 15.13 -6.16
C VAL A 6 -5.60 13.63 -5.91
N LEU A 7 -4.92 13.19 -4.85
CA LEU A 7 -4.79 11.77 -4.50
C LEU A 7 -6.12 11.17 -4.06
N THR A 8 -6.91 11.93 -3.29
CA THR A 8 -8.25 11.53 -2.88
C THR A 8 -9.17 11.37 -4.10
N GLU A 9 -9.25 12.39 -4.96
CA GLU A 9 -10.05 12.36 -6.19
C GLU A 9 -9.65 11.19 -7.10
N TRP A 10 -8.35 10.98 -7.28
CA TRP A 10 -7.83 9.88 -8.09
C TRP A 10 -8.20 8.51 -7.52
N THR A 11 -8.09 8.34 -6.21
CA THR A 11 -8.46 7.10 -5.51
C THR A 11 -9.94 6.81 -5.67
N GLU A 12 -10.80 7.81 -5.46
CA GLU A 12 -12.25 7.70 -5.66
C GLU A 12 -12.62 7.36 -7.12
N HIS A 13 -11.93 7.99 -8.08
CA HIS A 13 -12.13 7.72 -9.50
C HIS A 13 -11.84 6.26 -9.85
N LEU A 14 -10.70 5.72 -9.39
CA LEU A 14 -10.34 4.32 -9.61
C LEU A 14 -11.27 3.36 -8.88
N ALA A 15 -11.59 3.64 -7.62
CA ALA A 15 -12.52 2.81 -6.83
C ALA A 15 -13.88 2.72 -7.52
N THR A 16 -14.41 3.84 -8.00
CA THR A 16 -15.65 3.89 -8.79
C THR A 16 -15.53 3.06 -10.07
N ARG A 17 -14.43 3.22 -10.82
CA ARG A 17 -14.20 2.51 -12.09
C ARG A 17 -14.16 0.99 -11.91
N PHE A 18 -13.66 0.51 -10.78
CA PHE A 18 -13.50 -0.92 -10.49
C PHE A 18 -14.55 -1.49 -9.54
N GLY A 19 -15.52 -0.69 -9.08
CA GLY A 19 -16.57 -1.15 -8.17
C GLY A 19 -16.06 -1.48 -6.77
N LEU A 20 -15.03 -0.77 -6.31
CA LEU A 20 -14.44 -0.91 -4.97
C LEU A 20 -15.06 0.11 -4.02
N ASP A 21 -15.12 -0.22 -2.73
CA ASP A 21 -15.39 0.75 -1.67
C ASP A 21 -14.12 1.60 -1.46
N PRO A 22 -14.15 2.93 -1.69
CA PRO A 22 -12.98 3.80 -1.51
C PRO A 22 -12.41 3.73 -0.09
N ARG A 23 -13.25 3.42 0.91
CA ARG A 23 -12.84 3.31 2.32
C ARG A 23 -11.92 2.11 2.58
N LEU A 24 -11.81 1.19 1.64
CA LEU A 24 -10.84 0.08 1.69
C LEU A 24 -9.43 0.50 1.28
N VAL A 25 -9.23 1.73 0.81
CA VAL A 25 -7.90 2.23 0.43
C VAL A 25 -7.37 3.16 1.53
N PRO A 26 -6.61 2.65 2.52
CA PRO A 26 -6.00 3.48 3.55
C PRO A 26 -4.80 4.24 2.95
N MET A 27 -5.10 5.38 2.32
CA MET A 27 -4.13 6.13 1.52
C MET A 27 -2.88 6.53 2.32
N GLU A 28 -3.04 7.03 3.54
CA GLU A 28 -1.93 7.41 4.42
C GLU A 28 -1.02 6.21 4.70
N ASP A 29 -1.58 5.09 5.16
CA ASP A 29 -0.83 3.86 5.45
C ASP A 29 -0.09 3.31 4.22
N VAL A 30 -0.71 3.39 3.03
CA VAL A 30 -0.08 2.94 1.77
C VAL A 30 1.11 3.83 1.41
N LEU A 31 0.98 5.15 1.56
CA LEU A 31 2.03 6.11 1.24
C LEU A 31 3.17 6.05 2.26
N ASP A 32 2.87 5.87 3.54
CA ASP A 32 3.86 5.69 4.59
C ASP A 32 4.65 4.39 4.39
N MET A 33 3.97 3.27 4.13
CA MET A 33 4.63 2.00 3.77
C MET A 33 5.52 2.16 2.52
N ALA A 34 5.05 2.87 1.49
CA ALA A 34 5.85 3.12 0.30
C ALA A 34 7.10 3.95 0.61
N ALA A 35 7.00 4.92 1.52
CA ALA A 35 8.13 5.69 2.01
C ALA A 35 9.12 4.80 2.77
N ASP A 36 8.66 4.00 3.72
CA ASP A 36 9.52 3.08 4.50
C ASP A 36 10.29 2.13 3.58
N VAL A 37 9.60 1.51 2.63
CA VAL A 37 10.23 0.61 1.64
C VAL A 37 11.24 1.35 0.75
N ALA A 38 10.92 2.56 0.30
CA ALA A 38 11.80 3.34 -0.56
C ALA A 38 13.12 3.71 0.15
N HIS A 39 13.06 3.98 1.46
CA HIS A 39 14.22 4.32 2.28
C HIS A 39 14.99 3.09 2.77
N GLY A 40 14.30 2.02 3.18
CA GLY A 40 14.91 0.82 3.77
C GLY A 40 15.40 -0.21 2.76
N VAL A 41 14.82 -0.24 1.56
CA VAL A 41 15.20 -1.18 0.49
C VAL A 41 15.86 -0.45 -0.68
N VAL A 42 15.05 0.09 -1.59
CA VAL A 42 15.43 1.01 -2.68
C VAL A 42 14.15 1.62 -3.26
N ARG A 43 14.22 2.82 -3.87
CA ARG A 43 13.04 3.49 -4.45
C ARG A 43 12.17 2.61 -5.36
N PRO A 44 12.72 1.77 -6.28
CA PRO A 44 11.90 0.89 -7.12
C PRO A 44 11.10 -0.17 -6.35
N ALA A 45 11.48 -0.49 -5.11
CA ALA A 45 10.78 -1.47 -4.30
C ALA A 45 9.40 -0.97 -3.82
N ALA A 46 9.21 0.35 -3.66
CA ALA A 46 7.96 0.91 -3.15
C ALA A 46 6.70 0.48 -3.95
N PRO A 47 6.62 0.69 -5.28
CA PRO A 47 5.45 0.24 -6.05
C PRO A 47 5.32 -1.28 -6.11
N LEU A 48 6.43 -2.03 -6.05
CA LEU A 48 6.39 -3.50 -6.03
C LEU A 48 5.80 -4.01 -4.71
N SER A 49 6.22 -3.44 -3.58
CA SER A 49 5.70 -3.77 -2.25
C SER A 49 4.24 -3.40 -2.10
N ALA A 50 3.80 -2.25 -2.63
CA ALA A 50 2.38 -1.89 -2.65
C ALA A 50 1.53 -2.90 -3.45
N PHE A 51 2.02 -3.34 -4.61
CA PHE A 51 1.36 -4.39 -5.39
C PHE A 51 1.29 -5.72 -4.63
N VAL A 52 2.38 -6.13 -3.96
CA VAL A 52 2.42 -7.35 -3.14
C VAL A 52 1.48 -7.26 -1.93
N ALA A 53 1.43 -6.13 -1.23
CA ALA A 53 0.49 -5.91 -0.13
C ALA A 53 -0.97 -6.07 -0.61
N GLY A 54 -1.30 -5.49 -1.76
CA GLY A 54 -2.62 -5.64 -2.38
C GLY A 54 -2.96 -7.10 -2.73
N LEU A 55 -2.01 -7.84 -3.31
CA LEU A 55 -2.20 -9.28 -3.58
C LEU A 55 -2.36 -10.11 -2.30
N ALA A 56 -1.59 -9.80 -1.25
CA ALA A 56 -1.67 -10.48 0.04
C ALA A 56 -3.04 -10.24 0.70
N ALA A 57 -3.46 -8.99 0.81
CA ALA A 57 -4.79 -8.62 1.34
C ALA A 57 -5.92 -9.28 0.56
N GLY A 58 -5.81 -9.28 -0.78
CA GLY A 58 -6.78 -9.92 -1.68
C GLY A 58 -6.90 -11.44 -1.49
N ARG A 59 -5.81 -12.10 -1.11
CA ARG A 59 -5.81 -13.54 -0.79
C ARG A 59 -6.41 -13.84 0.58
N SER A 60 -6.35 -12.90 1.51
CA SER A 60 -6.85 -13.07 2.89
C SER A 60 -8.33 -12.76 3.05
N GLY A 61 -8.92 -11.97 2.14
CA GLY A 61 -10.37 -11.69 2.15
C GLY A 61 -10.75 -10.26 1.78
N SER A 62 -9.77 -9.37 1.58
CA SER A 62 -9.97 -7.96 1.25
C SER A 62 -10.77 -7.17 2.28
N THR A 63 -10.84 -7.63 3.53
CA THR A 63 -11.43 -6.83 4.61
C THR A 63 -10.49 -5.68 5.00
N PRO A 64 -10.99 -4.60 5.63
CA PRO A 64 -10.12 -3.53 6.14
C PRO A 64 -8.98 -4.07 7.02
N GLN A 65 -9.25 -5.10 7.82
CA GLN A 65 -8.25 -5.76 8.66
C GLN A 65 -7.21 -6.50 7.83
N ASP A 66 -7.62 -7.26 6.80
CA ASP A 66 -6.69 -7.96 5.91
C ASP A 66 -5.73 -6.99 5.18
N ILE A 67 -6.25 -5.82 4.82
CA ILE A 67 -5.49 -4.75 4.17
C ILE A 67 -4.46 -4.16 5.14
N ALA A 68 -4.91 -3.78 6.34
CA ALA A 68 -4.03 -3.25 7.38
C ALA A 68 -2.94 -4.28 7.77
N ASP A 69 -3.30 -5.55 7.91
CA ASP A 69 -2.36 -6.62 8.25
C ASP A 69 -1.33 -6.87 7.15
N ALA A 70 -1.73 -6.78 5.87
CA ALA A 70 -0.82 -6.90 4.74
C ALA A 70 0.17 -5.72 4.67
N ILE A 71 -0.30 -4.48 4.87
CA ILE A 71 0.56 -3.29 4.93
C ILE A 71 1.55 -3.42 6.09
N ALA A 72 1.07 -3.73 7.29
CA ALA A 72 1.91 -3.89 8.46
C ALA A 72 2.93 -5.03 8.29
N ALA A 73 2.57 -6.11 7.59
CA ALA A 73 3.51 -7.18 7.27
C ALA A 73 4.65 -6.69 6.38
N VAL A 74 4.36 -5.91 5.34
CA VAL A 74 5.40 -5.34 4.46
C VAL A 74 6.34 -4.42 5.25
N VAL A 75 5.82 -3.54 6.10
CA VAL A 75 6.64 -2.65 6.92
C VAL A 75 7.58 -3.45 7.84
N ARG A 76 7.09 -4.52 8.48
CA ARG A 76 7.94 -5.41 9.31
C ARG A 76 9.07 -6.10 8.52
N GLU A 77 8.84 -6.44 7.26
CA GLU A 77 9.89 -7.02 6.41
C GLU A 77 11.01 -6.01 6.14
N VAL A 78 10.71 -4.70 6.04
CA VAL A 78 11.73 -3.66 5.84
C VAL A 78 12.78 -3.69 6.96
N ASP A 79 12.35 -3.86 8.22
CA ASP A 79 13.24 -3.85 9.39
C ASP A 79 14.16 -5.08 9.48
N THR A 80 13.76 -6.19 8.87
CA THR A 80 14.46 -7.48 9.00
C THR A 80 15.18 -7.90 7.72
N TRP A 81 14.90 -7.22 6.60
CA TRP A 81 15.48 -7.54 5.30
C TRP A 81 16.95 -7.18 5.24
N THR A 82 17.77 -8.16 4.85
CA THR A 82 19.18 -7.96 4.50
C THR A 82 19.42 -8.47 3.10
N PRO A 83 20.00 -7.66 2.18
CA PRO A 83 20.33 -8.13 0.85
C PRO A 83 21.35 -9.27 0.92
N SER A 84 21.15 -10.30 0.09
CA SER A 84 22.18 -11.31 -0.11
C SER A 84 23.38 -10.68 -0.85
N PRO A 85 24.62 -11.10 -0.53
CA PRO A 85 25.83 -10.57 -1.17
C PRO A 85 25.93 -10.91 -2.65
#